data_AF-A0A2G9E9V1-F1
#
_entry.id   AF-A0A2G9E9V1-F1
#
_cell.length_a   1.000
_cell.length_b   1.000
_cell.length_c   1.000
_cell.angle_alpha   90.00
_cell.angle_beta   90.00
_cell.angle_gamma   90.00
#
_symmetry.space_group_name_H-M   'P 1'
#
loop_
_entity.id
_entity.type
_entity.pdbx_description
1 polymer ?
#
loop_
_entity_poly.entity_id
_entity_poly.type
_entity_poly.pdbx_seq_one_letter_code
_entity_poly.pdbx_strand_id
1 'polypeptide(L)'
;MKKMFRYVLLVFVFFMLVACGKPDSQKAFEKNFKQTITDVSKKMKDGNEVSKMLAGILEKGSYKVNKVSEEKNMAELDVTIKSADFVKYMTEYLVALKPLFDSNMGEEAFQKKSLEYFENLTKKELDYTETDVIVHMEKVDGEWKVINTEDVLTAIFGGLTDAAADFN
;
A
#
# COMPACT_ATOMS: atom_id res chain seq x y z
N MET A 1 -44.25 36.20 0.70
CA MET A 1 -42.95 35.76 1.25
C MET A 1 -42.74 34.24 1.36
N LYS A 2 -43.79 33.40 1.41
CA LYS A 2 -43.65 31.93 1.58
C LYS A 2 -42.87 31.20 0.45
N LYS A 3 -42.95 31.67 -0.80
CA LYS A 3 -42.26 31.04 -1.94
C LYS A 3 -40.75 31.28 -1.93
N MET A 4 -40.32 32.52 -1.67
CA MET A 4 -38.90 32.88 -1.56
C MET A 4 -38.20 32.17 -0.39
N PHE A 5 -38.89 32.06 0.75
CA PHE A 5 -38.36 31.33 1.92
C PHE A 5 -38.15 29.84 1.63
N ARG A 6 -39.03 29.23 0.82
CA ARG A 6 -38.93 27.82 0.41
C ARG A 6 -37.71 27.54 -0.47
N TYR A 7 -37.35 28.48 -1.36
CA TYR A 7 -36.14 28.36 -2.19
C TYR A 7 -34.86 28.59 -1.38
N VAL A 8 -34.86 29.54 -0.44
CA VAL A 8 -33.72 29.75 0.47
C VAL A 8 -33.48 28.53 1.35
N LEU A 9 -34.52 27.91 1.91
CA LEU A 9 -34.42 26.67 2.68
C LEU A 9 -33.93 25.48 1.83
N LEU A 10 -34.42 25.35 0.59
CA LEU A 10 -33.97 24.30 -0.33
C LEU A 10 -32.50 24.44 -0.71
N VAL A 11 -32.03 25.67 -0.94
CA VAL A 11 -30.60 25.96 -1.20
C VAL A 11 -29.76 25.65 0.05
N PHE A 12 -30.23 26.02 1.25
CA PHE A 12 -29.53 25.73 2.51
C PHE A 12 -29.40 24.22 2.79
N VAL A 13 -30.45 23.44 2.51
CA VAL A 13 -30.43 21.97 2.61
C VAL A 13 -29.49 21.35 1.56
N PHE A 14 -29.45 21.91 0.34
CA PHE A 14 -28.48 21.49 -0.67
C PHE A 14 -27.05 21.79 -0.25
N PHE A 15 -26.77 22.95 0.37
CA PHE A 15 -25.45 23.30 0.89
C PHE A 15 -24.99 22.39 2.04
N MET A 16 -25.89 21.91 2.90
CA MET A 16 -25.55 20.91 3.92
C MET A 16 -25.21 19.53 3.31
N LEU A 17 -25.74 19.20 2.14
CA LEU A 17 -25.44 17.93 1.44
C LEU A 17 -24.08 17.97 0.70
N VAL A 18 -23.52 19.15 0.42
CA VAL A 18 -22.18 19.28 -0.20
C VAL A 18 -21.05 19.25 0.83
N ALA A 19 -21.35 19.25 2.13
CA ALA A 19 -20.35 19.12 3.19
C ALA A 19 -19.81 17.68 3.36
N CYS A 20 -20.32 16.70 2.61
CA CYS A 20 -19.76 15.34 2.53
C CYS A 20 -18.53 15.26 1.61
N GLY A 21 -17.59 16.20 1.74
CA GLY A 21 -16.26 16.06 1.16
C GLY A 21 -15.45 15.03 1.96
N LYS A 22 -14.59 14.25 1.29
CA LYS A 22 -13.59 13.44 2.01
C LYS A 22 -12.80 14.35 2.98
N PRO A 23 -12.55 13.93 4.24
CA PRO A 23 -11.71 14.68 5.16
C PRO A 23 -10.33 14.96 4.57
N ASP A 24 -9.68 16.04 5.01
CA ASP A 24 -8.40 16.45 4.44
C ASP A 24 -7.29 15.45 4.79
N SER A 25 -7.36 14.81 5.96
CA SER A 25 -6.51 13.68 6.34
C SER A 25 -6.60 12.53 5.34
N GLN A 26 -7.82 12.16 4.93
CA GLN A 26 -8.04 11.14 3.90
C GLN A 26 -7.39 11.52 2.57
N LYS A 27 -7.62 12.74 2.08
CA LYS A 27 -7.00 13.19 0.82
C LYS A 27 -5.46 13.16 0.88
N ALA A 28 -4.90 13.56 2.01
CA ALA A 28 -3.46 13.55 2.23
C ALA A 28 -2.91 12.10 2.24
N PHE A 29 -3.56 11.18 2.95
CA PHE A 29 -3.21 9.76 2.92
C PHE A 29 -3.27 9.20 1.49
N GLU A 30 -4.39 9.40 0.78
CA GLU A 30 -4.59 8.88 -0.56
C GLU A 30 -3.52 9.36 -1.56
N LYS A 31 -3.11 10.63 -1.43
CA LYS A 31 -2.02 11.23 -2.23
C LYS A 31 -0.67 10.64 -1.83
N ASN A 32 -0.35 10.61 -0.54
CA ASN A 32 0.93 10.15 -0.04
C ASN A 32 1.15 8.66 -0.33
N PHE A 33 0.13 7.81 -0.12
CA PHE A 33 0.21 6.38 -0.44
C PHE A 33 0.57 6.15 -1.91
N LYS A 34 -0.14 6.81 -2.84
CA LYS A 34 0.14 6.70 -4.28
C LYS A 34 1.54 7.18 -4.63
N GLN A 35 1.96 8.31 -4.05
CA GLN A 35 3.29 8.86 -4.25
C GLN A 35 4.38 7.91 -3.75
N THR A 36 4.22 7.36 -2.55
CA THR A 36 5.15 6.38 -1.96
C THR A 36 5.28 5.13 -2.82
N ILE A 37 4.18 4.53 -3.26
CA ILE A 37 4.22 3.37 -4.16
C ILE A 37 4.93 3.72 -5.48
N THR A 38 4.66 4.91 -6.04
CA THR A 38 5.30 5.38 -7.27
C THR A 38 6.81 5.56 -7.08
N ASP A 39 7.24 6.19 -5.98
CA ASP A 39 8.65 6.46 -5.70
C ASP A 39 9.42 5.18 -5.39
N VAL A 40 8.84 4.25 -4.63
CA VAL A 40 9.43 2.94 -4.36
C VAL A 40 9.52 2.13 -5.65
N SER A 41 8.46 2.06 -6.44
CA SER A 41 8.44 1.37 -7.72
C SER A 41 9.51 1.93 -8.67
N LYS A 42 9.64 3.26 -8.76
CA LYS A 42 10.67 3.90 -9.59
C LYS A 42 12.08 3.47 -9.15
N LYS A 43 12.37 3.53 -7.85
CA LYS A 43 13.67 3.08 -7.31
C LYS A 43 13.94 1.60 -7.59
N MET A 44 12.93 0.74 -7.49
CA MET A 44 13.05 -0.68 -7.85
C MET A 44 13.30 -0.88 -9.34
N LYS A 45 12.65 -0.08 -10.19
CA LYS A 45 12.81 -0.15 -11.66
C LYS A 45 14.19 0.30 -12.14
N ASP A 46 14.87 1.15 -11.37
CA ASP A 46 16.26 1.53 -11.62
C ASP A 46 17.27 0.41 -11.27
N GLY A 47 16.81 -0.68 -10.64
CA GLY A 47 17.61 -1.87 -10.32
C GLY A 47 17.72 -2.90 -11.45
N ASN A 48 17.87 -4.18 -11.09
CA ASN A 48 17.93 -5.28 -12.04
C ASN A 48 16.54 -5.71 -12.54
N GLU A 49 16.48 -6.65 -13.49
CA GLU A 49 15.21 -7.12 -14.06
C GLU A 49 14.25 -7.73 -13.03
N VAL A 50 14.78 -8.45 -12.02
CA VAL A 50 13.98 -8.96 -10.91
C VAL A 50 13.35 -7.81 -10.11
N SER A 51 14.10 -6.75 -9.85
CA SER A 51 13.60 -5.56 -9.14
C SER A 51 12.49 -4.86 -9.93
N LYS A 52 12.63 -4.78 -11.27
CA LYS A 52 11.56 -4.27 -12.16
C LYS A 52 10.29 -5.11 -12.08
N MET A 53 10.42 -6.43 -12.04
CA MET A 53 9.27 -7.35 -11.90
C MET A 53 8.57 -7.17 -10.54
N LEU A 54 9.34 -7.08 -9.45
CA LEU A 54 8.81 -6.81 -8.12
C LEU A 54 8.10 -5.46 -8.04
N ALA A 55 8.64 -4.43 -8.69
CA ALA A 55 7.99 -3.13 -8.80
C ALA A 55 6.61 -3.24 -9.47
N GLY A 56 6.51 -4.00 -10.56
CA GLY A 56 5.24 -4.24 -11.24
C GLY A 56 4.23 -5.05 -10.40
N ILE A 57 4.69 -5.89 -9.48
CA ILE A 57 3.84 -6.59 -8.52
C ILE A 57 3.35 -5.63 -7.43
N LEU A 58 4.24 -4.81 -6.87
CA LEU A 58 3.91 -3.78 -5.88
C LEU A 58 2.86 -2.79 -6.39
N GLU A 59 2.98 -2.35 -7.64
CA GLU A 59 2.05 -1.41 -8.28
C GLU A 59 0.63 -1.95 -8.45
N LYS A 60 0.42 -3.27 -8.38
CA LYS A 60 -0.92 -3.89 -8.43
C LYS A 60 -1.65 -3.80 -7.09
N GLY A 61 -0.97 -3.40 -6.02
CA GLY A 61 -1.59 -3.16 -4.72
C GLY A 61 -2.64 -2.05 -4.79
N SER A 62 -3.61 -2.11 -3.87
CA SER A 62 -4.65 -1.11 -3.73
C SER A 62 -5.01 -0.91 -2.26
N TYR A 63 -5.80 0.12 -1.98
CA TYR A 63 -6.28 0.38 -0.63
C TYR A 63 -7.75 0.82 -0.68
N LYS A 64 -8.42 0.67 0.46
CA LYS A 64 -9.76 1.19 0.71
C LYS A 64 -9.79 1.85 2.09
N VAL A 65 -10.13 3.13 2.12
CA VAL A 65 -10.40 3.83 3.38
C VAL A 65 -11.84 3.54 3.80
N ASN A 66 -12.02 2.82 4.90
CA ASN A 66 -13.32 2.41 5.42
C ASN A 66 -13.96 3.48 6.30
N LYS A 67 -13.17 4.09 7.19
CA LYS A 67 -13.62 5.09 8.16
C LYS A 67 -12.53 6.12 8.42
N VAL A 68 -12.94 7.35 8.73
CA VAL A 68 -12.04 8.44 9.11
C VAL A 68 -12.56 9.12 10.36
N SER A 69 -11.70 9.31 11.35
CA SER A 69 -11.91 10.15 12.51
C SER A 69 -10.89 11.27 12.47
N GLU A 70 -11.31 12.52 12.32
CA GLU A 70 -10.42 13.69 12.26
C GLU A 70 -10.77 14.65 13.40
N GLU A 71 -9.83 14.84 14.33
CA GLU A 71 -9.98 15.71 15.50
C GLU A 71 -8.82 16.71 15.58
N LYS A 72 -9.09 17.97 15.21
CA LYS A 72 -8.13 19.09 15.22
C LYS A 72 -6.87 18.78 14.38
N ASN A 73 -5.84 18.27 15.05
CA ASN A 73 -4.52 17.98 14.49
C ASN A 73 -4.21 16.48 14.45
N MET A 74 -5.15 15.63 14.87
CA MET A 74 -5.01 14.17 14.84
C MET A 74 -6.05 13.57 13.92
N ALA A 75 -5.69 12.50 13.21
CA ALA A 75 -6.65 11.70 12.48
C ALA A 75 -6.32 10.21 12.58
N GLU A 76 -7.38 9.40 12.55
CA GLU A 76 -7.32 7.96 12.46
C GLU A 76 -8.12 7.51 11.24
N LEU A 77 -7.46 6.77 10.35
CA LEU A 77 -8.10 6.22 9.16
C LEU A 77 -8.07 4.69 9.29
N ASP A 78 -9.24 4.06 9.28
CA ASP A 78 -9.36 2.62 9.08
C ASP A 78 -9.17 2.33 7.60
N VAL A 79 -8.09 1.63 7.26
CA VAL A 79 -7.70 1.35 5.88
C VAL A 79 -7.48 -0.15 5.70
N THR A 80 -8.17 -0.74 4.71
CA THR A 80 -7.84 -2.07 4.20
C THR A 80 -6.84 -1.91 3.06
N ILE A 81 -5.67 -2.51 3.18
CA ILE A 81 -4.66 -2.58 2.12
C ILE A 81 -4.72 -3.96 1.47
N LYS A 82 -4.88 -3.98 0.16
CA LYS A 82 -4.86 -5.19 -0.66
C LYS A 82 -3.56 -5.24 -1.44
N SER A 83 -2.70 -6.23 -1.18
CA SER A 83 -1.43 -6.39 -1.87
C SER A 83 -1.21 -7.84 -2.28
N ALA A 84 -0.28 -8.06 -3.20
CA ALA A 84 0.13 -9.41 -3.56
C ALA A 84 0.62 -10.15 -2.30
N ASP A 85 0.38 -11.46 -2.20
CA ASP A 85 0.83 -12.26 -1.06
C ASP A 85 2.35 -12.44 -1.06
N PHE A 86 3.06 -11.39 -0.62
CA PHE A 86 4.52 -11.34 -0.64
C PHE A 86 5.14 -12.41 0.25
N VAL A 87 4.52 -12.74 1.39
CA VAL A 87 4.98 -13.83 2.28
C VAL A 87 4.94 -15.17 1.54
N LYS A 88 3.83 -15.48 0.87
CA LYS A 88 3.72 -16.69 0.05
C LYS A 88 4.77 -16.72 -1.05
N TYR A 89 4.91 -15.67 -1.85
CA TYR A 89 5.84 -15.68 -2.98
C TYR A 89 7.31 -15.70 -2.55
N MET A 90 7.67 -15.01 -1.48
CA MET A 90 9.03 -15.09 -0.95
C MET A 90 9.31 -16.47 -0.37
N THR A 91 8.34 -17.12 0.27
CA THR A 91 8.47 -18.51 0.75
C THR A 91 8.64 -19.49 -0.42
N GLU A 92 7.77 -19.41 -1.44
CA GLU A 92 7.88 -20.23 -2.66
C GLU A 92 9.22 -20.03 -3.36
N TYR A 93 9.71 -18.78 -3.42
CA TYR A 93 11.01 -18.44 -4.00
C TYR A 93 12.15 -19.10 -3.21
N LEU A 94 12.18 -18.97 -1.88
CA LEU A 94 13.19 -19.62 -1.04
C LEU A 94 13.19 -21.14 -1.19
N VAL A 95 12.01 -21.76 -1.29
CA VAL A 95 11.88 -23.20 -1.58
C VAL A 95 12.46 -23.54 -2.96
N ALA A 96 12.19 -22.73 -3.98
CA ALA A 96 12.74 -22.92 -5.32
C ALA A 96 14.28 -22.77 -5.37
N LEU A 97 14.84 -21.94 -4.48
CA LEU A 97 16.29 -21.76 -4.34
C LEU A 97 16.98 -22.85 -3.51
N LYS A 98 16.26 -23.59 -2.66
CA LYS A 98 16.86 -24.62 -1.77
C LYS A 98 17.87 -25.55 -2.46
N PRO A 99 17.59 -26.10 -3.66
CA PRO A 99 18.54 -26.98 -4.35
C PRO A 99 19.86 -26.29 -4.75
N LEU A 100 19.84 -24.97 -4.99
CA LEU A 100 21.05 -24.20 -5.30
C LEU A 100 21.97 -24.10 -4.08
N PHE A 101 21.41 -23.84 -2.89
CA PHE A 101 22.18 -23.80 -1.65
C PHE A 101 22.80 -25.17 -1.33
N ASP A 102 22.06 -26.25 -1.52
CA ASP A 102 22.53 -27.62 -1.28
C ASP A 102 23.67 -28.03 -2.26
N SER A 103 23.76 -27.37 -3.42
CA SER A 103 24.74 -27.68 -4.48
C SER A 103 25.94 -26.72 -4.54
N ASN A 104 25.98 -25.70 -3.68
CA ASN A 104 26.99 -24.63 -3.67
C ASN A 104 27.22 -24.00 -5.07
N MET A 105 26.14 -23.82 -5.84
CA MET A 105 26.19 -23.23 -7.17
C MET A 105 26.50 -21.71 -7.10
N GLY A 106 27.20 -21.20 -8.12
CA GLY A 106 27.63 -19.80 -8.19
C GLY A 106 26.52 -18.81 -8.56
N GLU A 107 26.87 -17.52 -8.44
CA GLU A 107 25.99 -16.35 -8.64
C GLU A 107 25.15 -16.40 -9.93
N GLU A 108 25.70 -16.90 -11.05
CA GLU A 108 24.98 -16.97 -12.33
C GLU A 108 23.76 -17.89 -12.27
N ALA A 109 23.88 -19.04 -11.59
CA ALA A 109 22.78 -19.99 -11.44
C ALA A 109 21.68 -19.42 -10.52
N PHE A 110 22.08 -18.68 -9.49
CA PHE A 110 21.16 -17.94 -8.62
C PHE A 110 20.38 -16.90 -9.42
N GLN A 111 21.08 -15.99 -10.13
CA GLN A 111 20.45 -14.94 -10.93
C GLN A 111 19.48 -15.49 -11.98
N LYS A 112 19.87 -16.58 -12.67
CA LYS A 112 18.99 -17.25 -13.64
C LYS A 112 17.73 -17.80 -12.97
N LYS A 113 17.86 -18.45 -11.81
CA LYS A 113 16.71 -18.99 -11.07
C LYS A 113 15.80 -17.91 -10.51
N SER A 114 16.35 -16.79 -10.04
CA SER A 114 15.59 -15.62 -9.64
C SER A 114 14.78 -15.06 -10.81
N LEU A 115 15.42 -14.87 -11.97
CA LEU A 115 14.75 -14.36 -13.16
C LEU A 115 13.63 -15.30 -13.62
N GLU A 116 13.90 -16.62 -13.71
CA GLU A 116 12.91 -17.64 -14.07
C GLU A 116 11.70 -17.63 -13.12
N TYR A 117 11.93 -17.53 -11.81
CA TYR A 117 10.85 -17.50 -10.82
C TYR A 117 9.96 -16.26 -10.98
N PHE A 118 10.55 -15.07 -10.98
CA PHE A 118 9.79 -13.82 -11.05
C PHE A 118 9.15 -13.57 -12.42
N GLU A 119 9.75 -14.03 -13.52
CA GLU A 119 9.08 -14.04 -14.83
C GLU A 119 7.82 -14.88 -14.82
N ASN A 120 7.87 -16.08 -14.23
CA ASN A 120 6.69 -16.94 -14.14
C ASN A 120 5.63 -16.34 -13.21
N LEU A 121 6.06 -15.72 -12.10
CA LEU A 121 5.18 -15.02 -11.18
C LEU A 121 4.42 -13.88 -11.85
N THR A 122 5.08 -13.08 -12.69
CA THR A 122 4.42 -11.95 -13.38
C THR A 122 3.42 -12.38 -14.47
N LYS A 123 3.55 -13.60 -14.99
CA LYS A 123 2.65 -14.19 -16.01
C LYS A 123 1.40 -14.85 -15.41
N LYS A 124 1.40 -15.21 -14.12
CA LYS A 124 0.24 -15.80 -13.44
C LYS A 124 -0.69 -14.74 -12.85
N GLU A 125 -1.93 -15.15 -12.58
CA GLU A 125 -2.80 -14.40 -11.69
C GLU A 125 -2.20 -14.45 -10.27
N LEU A 126 -2.08 -13.29 -9.64
CA LEU A 126 -1.52 -13.19 -8.30
C LEU A 126 -2.63 -13.44 -7.27
N ASP A 127 -2.34 -14.25 -6.27
CA ASP A 127 -3.00 -14.23 -4.98
C ASP A 127 -2.70 -12.92 -4.25
N TYR A 128 -3.72 -12.42 -3.56
CA TYR A 128 -3.67 -11.19 -2.78
C TYR A 128 -4.07 -11.47 -1.34
N THR A 129 -3.53 -10.68 -0.43
CA THR A 129 -3.97 -10.58 0.96
C THR A 129 -4.63 -9.22 1.18
N GLU A 130 -5.54 -9.16 2.15
CA GLU A 130 -6.13 -7.91 2.62
C GLU A 130 -5.75 -7.75 4.11
N THR A 131 -5.11 -6.63 4.43
CA THR A 131 -4.67 -6.31 5.79
C THR A 131 -5.32 -5.00 6.22
N ASP A 132 -6.05 -5.05 7.33
CA ASP A 132 -6.62 -3.85 7.95
C ASP A 132 -5.57 -3.17 8.85
N VAL A 133 -5.43 -1.86 8.69
CA VAL A 133 -4.52 -1.03 9.48
C VAL A 133 -5.22 0.27 9.89
N ILE A 134 -5.01 0.67 11.14
CA ILE A 134 -5.40 2.00 11.60
C ILE A 134 -4.23 2.95 11.31
N VAL A 135 -4.40 3.84 10.34
CA VAL A 135 -3.40 4.85 10.01
C VAL A 135 -3.58 6.03 10.95
N HIS A 136 -2.58 6.26 11.79
CA HIS A 136 -2.50 7.43 12.66
C HIS A 136 -1.80 8.55 11.92
N MET A 137 -2.43 9.73 11.91
CA MET A 137 -1.90 10.92 11.28
C MET A 137 -1.87 12.11 12.23
N GLU A 138 -0.85 12.94 12.09
CA GLU A 138 -0.71 14.21 12.80
C GLU A 138 -0.54 15.36 11.80
N LYS A 139 -1.14 16.51 12.10
CA LYS A 139 -0.99 17.73 11.33
C LYS A 139 0.21 18.52 11.82
N VAL A 140 1.29 18.50 11.04
CA VAL A 140 2.54 19.21 11.33
C VAL A 140 2.72 20.31 10.27
N ASP A 141 2.84 21.56 10.70
CA ASP A 141 2.96 22.74 9.82
C ASP A 141 1.84 22.87 8.78
N GLY A 142 0.63 22.43 9.15
CA GLY A 142 -0.55 22.45 8.28
C GLY A 142 -0.68 21.25 7.35
N GLU A 143 0.30 20.35 7.31
CA GLU A 143 0.29 19.14 6.48
C GLU A 143 0.05 17.88 7.32
N TRP A 144 -0.80 16.99 6.82
CA TRP A 144 -1.06 15.69 7.45
C TRP A 144 0.08 14.71 7.15
N LYS A 145 0.68 14.15 8.21
CA LYS A 145 1.77 13.17 8.14
C LYS A 145 1.34 11.88 8.82
N VAL A 146 1.66 10.73 8.21
CA VAL A 146 1.49 9.42 8.85
C VAL A 146 2.55 9.26 9.93
N ILE A 147 2.15 8.92 11.15
CA ILE A 147 3.08 8.77 12.28
C ILE A 147 3.38 7.31 12.63
N ASN A 148 2.54 6.36 12.18
CA ASN A 148 2.79 4.91 12.32
C ASN A 148 3.16 4.27 10.97
N THR A 149 4.24 4.78 10.35
CA THR A 149 4.65 4.34 9.01
C THR A 149 5.00 2.84 8.96
N GLU A 150 5.54 2.28 10.05
CA GLU A 150 5.90 0.86 10.15
C GLU A 150 4.70 -0.08 10.01
N ASP A 151 3.59 0.22 10.69
CA ASP A 151 2.35 -0.56 10.57
C ASP A 151 1.80 -0.54 9.14
N VAL A 152 1.86 0.63 8.49
CA VAL A 152 1.41 0.79 7.10
C VAL A 152 2.30 0.01 6.14
N LEU A 153 3.62 0.03 6.33
CA LEU A 153 4.55 -0.77 5.53
C LEU A 153 4.33 -2.28 5.74
N THR A 154 4.12 -2.69 6.98
CA THR A 154 3.81 -4.08 7.34
C THR A 154 2.53 -4.55 6.64
N ALA A 155 1.49 -3.71 6.62
CA ALA A 155 0.25 -3.98 5.91
C ALA A 155 0.42 -4.01 4.37
N ILE A 156 1.30 -3.19 3.79
CA ILE A 156 1.63 -3.25 2.36
C ILE A 156 2.31 -4.57 2.00
N PHE A 157 3.23 -5.05 2.85
CA PHE A 157 4.01 -6.26 2.58
C PHE A 157 3.45 -7.52 3.23
N GLY A 158 2.25 -7.46 3.82
CA GLY A 158 1.55 -8.59 4.41
C GLY A 158 2.33 -9.28 5.53
N GLY A 159 3.12 -8.53 6.32
CA GLY A 159 3.96 -9.08 7.40
C GLY A 159 5.31 -9.65 6.95
N LEU A 160 5.70 -9.54 5.68
CA LEU A 160 7.03 -9.96 5.23
C LEU A 160 8.16 -9.21 5.96
N THR A 161 7.94 -7.95 6.33
CA THR A 161 8.89 -7.14 7.11
C THR A 161 9.20 -7.77 8.46
N ASP A 162 8.20 -8.35 9.12
CA ASP A 162 8.35 -9.02 10.41
C ASP A 162 9.05 -10.37 10.23
N ALA A 163 8.61 -11.15 9.24
CA ALA A 163 9.22 -12.44 8.90
C ALA A 163 10.71 -12.30 8.56
N ALA A 164 11.11 -11.23 7.87
CA ALA A 164 12.51 -10.95 7.53
C ALA A 164 13.35 -10.54 8.75
N ALA A 165 12.75 -9.88 9.76
CA ALA A 165 13.42 -9.53 11.00
C ALA A 165 13.77 -10.77 11.84
N ASP A 166 12.93 -11.81 11.81
CA ASP A 166 13.15 -13.07 12.52
C ASP A 166 14.30 -13.94 11.95
N PHE A 167 14.80 -13.63 10.75
CA PHE A 167 15.93 -14.33 10.13
C PHE A 167 17.30 -13.70 10.44
N ASN A 168 17.35 -12.55 11.12
CA ASN A 168 18.58 -11.88 11.56
C ASN A 168 18.93 -12.19 13.02
#